data_AF-A0A5K1FJ96-F1
#
_entry.id   AF-A0A5K1FJ96-F1
#
_cell.length_a   1.000
_cell.length_b   1.000
_cell.length_c   1.000
_cell.angle_alpha   90.00
_cell.angle_beta   90.00
_cell.angle_gamma   90.00
#
_symmetry.space_group_name_H-M   'P 1'
#
loop_
_entity.id
_entity.type
_entity.pdbx_description
1 polymer ?
#
loop_
_entity_poly.entity_id
_entity_poly.type
_entity_poly.pdbx_seq_one_letter_code
_entity_poly.pdbx_strand_id
1 'polypeptide(L)'
;VREVWEVELGKLQRHSHQKVLERLKISYDGLELTQKYVFLDVACFLIGSSKEEALFFWEDHYAADSAINALESKSLLTMDVDNRFRMHG
;
A
#
# COMPACT_ATOMS: atom_id res chain seq x y z
N VAL A 1 15.51 31.20 15.37
CA VAL A 1 15.83 29.80 15.79
C VAL A 1 14.71 28.82 15.41
N ARG A 2 13.43 29.11 15.70
CA ARG A 2 12.28 28.24 15.37
C ARG A 2 12.14 27.91 13.87
N GLU A 3 12.36 28.88 12.99
CA GLU A 3 12.34 28.67 11.52
C GLU A 3 13.43 27.71 11.02
N VAL A 4 14.61 27.72 11.63
CA VAL A 4 15.71 26.80 11.25
C VAL A 4 15.32 25.35 11.56
N TRP A 5 14.67 25.13 12.70
CA TRP A 5 14.16 23.81 13.08
C TRP A 5 13.06 23.32 12.14
N GLU A 6 12.13 24.19 11.72
CA GLU A 6 11.07 23.82 10.77
C GLU A 6 11.63 23.47 9.39
N VAL A 7 12.63 24.22 8.90
CA VAL A 7 13.30 23.93 7.63
C VAL A 7 14.08 22.63 7.68
N GLU A 8 14.85 22.38 8.74
CA GLU A 8 15.60 21.13 8.89
C GLU A 8 14.67 19.92 9.09
N LEU A 9 13.58 20.08 9.86
CA LEU A 9 12.55 19.06 9.99
C LEU A 9 11.93 18.73 8.62
N GLY A 10 11.62 19.73 7.81
CA GLY A 10 11.09 19.54 6.46
C GLY A 10 12.09 18.89 5.49
N LYS A 11 13.40 19.09 5.68
CA LYS A 11 14.44 18.36 4.93
C LYS A 11 14.50 16.90 5.38
N LEU A 12 14.45 16.63 6.68
CA LEU A 12 14.46 15.27 7.23
C LEU A 12 13.24 14.47 6.77
N GLN A 13 12.04 15.06 6.82
CA GLN A 13 10.80 14.43 6.34
C GLN A 13 10.89 14.09 4.85
N ARG A 14 11.38 15.01 4.01
CA ARG A 14 11.55 14.72 2.56
C ARG A 14 12.53 13.58 2.32
N HIS A 15 13.68 13.57 3.01
CA HIS A 15 14.65 12.48 2.90
C HIS A 15 14.09 11.15 3.39
N SER A 16 13.31 11.14 4.49
CA SER A 16 12.67 9.92 4.97
C SER A 16 11.62 9.42 3.97
N HIS A 17 10.78 10.30 3.43
CA HIS A 17 9.78 9.92 2.42
C HIS A 17 10.44 9.36 1.16
N GLN A 18 11.53 9.96 0.68
CA GLN A 18 12.24 9.44 -0.49
C GLN A 18 12.79 8.03 -0.23
N LYS A 19 13.44 7.80 0.92
CA LYS A 19 13.96 6.46 1.29
C LYS A 19 12.84 5.42 1.44
N VAL A 20 11.71 5.81 2.01
CA VAL A 20 10.54 4.94 2.14
C VAL A 20 9.97 4.60 0.76
N LEU A 21 9.82 5.60 -0.12
CA LEU A 21 9.33 5.40 -1.48
C LEU A 21 10.26 4.50 -2.30
N GLU A 22 11.57 4.68 -2.20
CA GLU A 22 12.56 3.82 -2.87
C GLU A 22 12.45 2.36 -2.42
N ARG A 23 12.29 2.12 -1.11
CA ARG A 23 12.09 0.76 -0.57
C ARG A 23 10.76 0.16 -1.00
N LEU A 24 9.69 0.94 -0.95
CA LEU A 24 8.37 0.51 -1.40
C LEU A 24 8.38 0.17 -2.88
N LYS A 25 9.08 0.95 -3.71
CA LYS A 25 9.23 0.70 -5.14
C LYS A 25 9.95 -0.62 -5.41
N ILE A 26 11.01 -0.95 -4.68
CA ILE A 26 11.68 -2.26 -4.81
C ILE A 26 10.70 -3.40 -4.51
N SER A 27 9.93 -3.30 -3.42
CA SER A 27 8.93 -4.31 -3.07
C SER A 27 7.83 -4.42 -4.12
N TYR A 28 7.36 -3.29 -4.66
CA TYR A 28 6.36 -3.24 -5.72
C TYR A 28 6.88 -3.82 -7.04
N ASP A 29 8.09 -3.48 -7.46
CA ASP A 29 8.68 -3.94 -8.72
C ASP A 29 8.83 -5.48 -8.74
N GLY A 30 9.06 -6.10 -7.57
CA GLY A 30 9.11 -7.56 -7.38
C GLY A 30 7.76 -8.28 -7.33
N LEU A 31 6.64 -7.57 -7.48
CA LEU A 31 5.31 -8.18 -7.55
C LEU A 31 5.01 -8.74 -8.95
N GLU A 32 4.23 -9.82 -8.98
CA GLU A 32 3.63 -10.31 -10.22
C GLU A 32 2.56 -9.35 -10.74
N LEU A 33 2.19 -9.47 -12.02
CA LEU A 33 1.28 -8.53 -12.68
C LEU A 33 -0.06 -8.38 -11.94
N THR A 34 -0.69 -9.49 -11.55
CA THR A 34 -1.95 -9.49 -10.81
C THR A 34 -1.80 -8.84 -9.43
N GLN A 35 -0.70 -9.10 -8.72
CA GLN A 35 -0.41 -8.49 -7.43
C GLN A 35 -0.22 -6.97 -7.55
N LYS A 36 0.42 -6.49 -8.63
CA LYS A 36 0.57 -5.07 -8.92
C LYS A 36 -0.78 -4.38 -9.12
N TYR A 37 -1.69 -4.98 -9.89
CA TYR A 37 -3.03 -4.43 -10.09
C TYR A 37 -3.81 -4.35 -8.78
N VAL A 38 -3.86 -5.45 -8.03
CA VAL A 38 -4.53 -5.49 -6.71
C VAL A 38 -3.94 -4.45 -5.75
N PHE A 39 -2.62 -4.33 -5.68
CA PHE A 39 -1.95 -3.33 -4.85
C PHE A 39 -2.38 -1.91 -5.22
N LEU A 40 -2.39 -1.58 -6.52
CA LEU A 40 -2.77 -0.25 -6.99
C LEU A 40 -4.25 0.04 -6.77
N ASP A 41 -5.14 -0.91 -7.05
CA ASP A 41 -6.58 -0.73 -6.83
C ASP A 41 -6.89 -0.50 -5.36
N VAL A 42 -6.23 -1.24 -4.46
CA VAL A 42 -6.37 -1.01 -3.02
C VAL A 42 -5.82 0.35 -2.63
N ALA A 43 -4.59 0.68 -3.02
CA ALA A 43 -3.95 1.94 -2.65
C ALA A 43 -4.73 3.18 -3.13
N CYS A 44 -5.32 3.11 -4.32
CA CYS A 44 -6.02 4.22 -4.96
C CYS A 44 -7.49 4.32 -4.54
N PHE A 45 -8.17 3.19 -4.35
CA PHE A 45 -9.64 3.17 -4.31
C PHE A 45 -10.24 2.38 -3.15
N LEU A 46 -9.58 1.31 -2.66
CA LEU A 46 -10.21 0.34 -1.74
C LEU A 46 -9.64 0.38 -0.31
N ILE A 47 -8.84 1.38 0.06
CA ILE A 47 -8.46 1.58 1.46
C ILE A 47 -9.72 1.77 2.31
N GLY A 48 -9.89 0.94 3.34
CA GLY A 48 -11.05 0.97 4.23
C GLY A 48 -12.27 0.17 3.72
N SER A 49 -12.21 -0.38 2.50
CA SER A 49 -13.21 -1.32 1.99
C SER A 49 -12.99 -2.73 2.55
N SER A 50 -14.07 -3.51 2.63
CA SER A 50 -13.97 -4.93 2.98
C SER A 50 -13.43 -5.76 1.81
N LYS A 51 -12.97 -6.97 2.10
CA LYS A 51 -12.55 -7.92 1.07
C LYS A 51 -13.69 -8.26 0.10
N GLU A 52 -14.92 -8.42 0.60
CA GLU A 52 -16.10 -8.73 -0.20
C GLU A 52 -16.44 -7.59 -1.17
N GLU A 53 -16.35 -6.34 -0.72
CA GLU A 53 -16.55 -5.16 -1.56
C GLU A 53 -15.53 -5.09 -2.70
N ALA A 54 -14.26 -5.40 -2.40
CA ALA A 54 -13.19 -5.45 -3.40
C ALA A 54 -13.35 -6.61 -4.39
N LEU A 55 -13.74 -7.81 -3.91
CA LEU A 55 -14.01 -8.95 -4.79
C LEU A 55 -15.16 -8.65 -5.75
N PHE A 56 -16.20 -7.94 -5.28
CA PHE A 56 -17.27 -7.45 -6.13
C PHE A 56 -16.75 -6.46 -7.19
N PHE A 57 -15.89 -5.51 -6.79
CA PHE A 57 -15.27 -4.56 -7.71
C PHE A 57 -14.42 -5.23 -8.80
N TRP A 58 -13.76 -6.34 -8.48
CA TRP A 58 -12.90 -7.06 -9.41
C TRP A 58 -13.63 -8.04 -10.33
N GLU A 59 -14.92 -8.35 -10.12
CA GLU A 59 -15.74 -9.24 -10.98
C GLU A 59 -15.03 -10.54 -11.45
N ASP A 60 -14.22 -11.18 -10.61
CA ASP A 60 -13.43 -12.39 -10.92
C ASP A 60 -12.31 -12.21 -11.99
N HIS A 61 -11.96 -10.97 -12.35
CA HIS A 61 -10.89 -10.65 -13.30
C HIS A 61 -9.49 -11.00 -12.80
N TYR A 62 -9.33 -11.19 -11.49
CA TYR A 62 -8.05 -11.45 -10.85
C TYR A 62 -8.14 -12.69 -9.96
N ALA A 63 -7.04 -13.42 -9.85
CA ALA A 63 -6.82 -14.35 -8.74
C ALA A 63 -6.59 -13.56 -7.42
N ALA A 64 -7.59 -12.76 -7.03
CA ALA A 64 -7.52 -11.72 -6.02
C ALA A 64 -7.15 -12.27 -4.65
N ASP A 65 -7.68 -13.42 -4.26
CA ASP A 65 -7.31 -14.09 -3.01
C ASP A 65 -5.81 -14.40 -2.93
N SER A 66 -5.25 -14.97 -3.99
CA SER A 66 -3.82 -15.28 -4.06
C SER A 66 -2.97 -13.99 -4.01
N ALA A 67 -3.42 -12.95 -4.73
CA ALA A 67 -2.75 -11.66 -4.74
C ALA A 67 -2.79 -10.97 -3.36
N ILE A 68 -3.93 -10.96 -2.68
CA ILE A 68 -4.08 -10.41 -1.32
C ILE A 68 -3.14 -11.14 -0.36
N ASN A 69 -3.17 -12.47 -0.34
CA ASN A 69 -2.31 -13.28 0.53
C ASN A 69 -0.82 -13.00 0.27
N ALA A 70 -0.42 -12.86 -1.00
CA ALA A 70 0.95 -12.53 -1.37
C ALA A 70 1.35 -11.11 -0.89
N LEU A 71 0.46 -10.13 -1.01
CA LEU A 71 0.69 -8.76 -0.54
C LEU A 71 0.77 -8.68 0.99
N GLU A 72 -0.07 -9.41 1.72
CA GLU A 72 0.01 -9.53 3.18
C GLU A 72 1.33 -10.17 3.62
N SER A 73 1.76 -11.24 2.95
CA SER A 73 3.05 -11.91 3.24
C SER A 73 4.27 -10.99 3.05
N LYS A 74 4.12 -9.96 2.19
CA LYS A 74 5.13 -8.95 1.90
C LYS A 74 4.96 -7.68 2.74
N SER A 75 3.97 -7.65 3.64
CA SER A 75 3.60 -6.49 4.46
C SER A 75 3.27 -5.24 3.64
N LEU A 76 2.80 -5.43 2.40
CA LEU A 76 2.37 -4.35 1.50
C LEU A 76 0.87 -4.05 1.63
N LEU A 77 0.14 -4.99 2.22
CA LEU A 77 -1.28 -4.90 2.51
C LEU A 77 -1.52 -5.51 3.88
N THR A 78 -2.50 -4.99 4.61
CA THR A 78 -2.97 -5.53 5.89
C THR A 78 -4.49 -5.37 5.96
N MET A 79 -5.14 -6.15 6.83
CA MET A 79 -6.55 -5.95 7.18
C MET A 79 -6.66 -5.57 8.66
N ASP A 80 -7.59 -4.67 8.99
CA ASP A 80 -7.90 -4.35 10.38
C ASP A 80 -8.87 -5.37 11.02
N VAL A 81 -9.26 -5.10 12.27
CA VAL A 81 -10.16 -5.97 13.05
C VAL A 81 -11.56 -6.11 12.43
N ASP A 82 -11.94 -5.19 11.55
CA ASP A 82 -13.21 -5.19 10.83
C ASP A 82 -13.04 -5.79 9.41
N ASN A 83 -11.91 -6.44 9.13
CA ASN A 83 -11.52 -6.98 7.82
C ASN A 83 -11.50 -5.94 6.70
N ARG A 84 -11.15 -4.70 7.01
CA ARG A 84 -11.00 -3.63 6.02
C ARG A 84 -9.56 -3.45 5.62
N PHE A 85 -9.32 -3.18 4.34
CA PHE A 85 -7.96 -2.99 3.84
C PHE A 85 -7.28 -1.76 4.44
N ARG A 86 -6.02 -1.96 4.84
CA ARG A 86 -5.13 -0.95 5.38
C ARG A 86 -3.77 -1.07 4.70
N MET A 87 -3.16 0.08 4.44
CA MET A 87 -1.77 0.19 4.03
C MET A 87 -1.07 1.13 5.00
N HIS A 88 0.18 0.84 5.31
CA HIS A 88 1.00 1.75 6.11
C HIS A 88 1.27 3.03 5.31
N GLY A 89 0.96 4.19 5.90
CA GLY A 89 1.20 5.51 5.32
C GLY A 89 2.62 6.03 5.56
#